data_AF-A0A1F8CZY5-F1
#
_entry.id   AF-A0A1F8CZY5-F1
#
_cell.length_a   1.000
_cell.length_b   1.000
_cell.length_c   1.000
_cell.angle_alpha   90.00
_cell.angle_beta   90.00
_cell.angle_gamma   90.00
#
_symmetry.space_group_name_H-M   'P 1'
#
loop_
_entity.id
_entity.type
_entity.pdbx_description
1 polymer ?
#
loop_
_entity_poly.entity_id
_entity_poly.type
_entity_poly.pdbx_seq_one_letter_code
_entity_poly.pdbx_strand_id
1 'polypeptide(L)'
;MFYFGSAKDLKSRLELHNTGKVRSTKPHLPWKLIWYGGFTTGKEARDFELYLKTGSGKAFAYKRLLDVALKKDFSAGRKSSPKSKT
;
A
#
# COMPACT_ATOMS: atom_id res chain seq x y z
N MET A 1 -8.08 2.03 -5.38
CA MET A 1 -8.09 0.92 -4.41
C MET A 1 -6.63 0.56 -4.11
N PHE A 2 -6.26 0.36 -2.85
CA PHE A 2 -4.88 -0.02 -2.48
C PHE A 2 -4.85 -1.47 -1.98
N TYR A 3 -3.82 -2.21 -2.36
CA TYR A 3 -3.59 -3.59 -1.92
C TYR A 3 -2.42 -3.62 -0.93
N PHE A 4 -2.61 -4.30 0.19
CA PHE A 4 -1.57 -4.52 1.21
C PHE A 4 -1.35 -6.02 1.35
N GLY A 5 -0.09 -6.43 1.19
CA GLY A 5 0.30 -7.84 1.27
C GLY A 5 1.80 -7.98 1.47
N SER A 6 2.21 -9.14 1.98
CA SER A 6 3.61 -9.56 2.10
C SER A 6 3.94 -10.64 1.07
N ALA A 7 5.21 -10.70 0.67
CA ALA A 7 5.75 -11.71 -0.21
C ALA A 7 7.25 -11.90 0.06
N LYS A 8 7.76 -13.12 -0.14
CA LYS A 8 9.21 -13.39 -0.12
C LYS A 8 9.91 -12.78 -1.33
N ASP A 9 9.27 -12.88 -2.50
CA ASP A 9 9.72 -12.25 -3.73
C ASP A 9 8.66 -11.27 -4.23
N LEU A 10 9.02 -9.98 -4.17
CA LEU A 10 8.16 -8.87 -4.57
C LEU A 10 7.95 -8.82 -6.09
N LYS A 11 8.97 -9.15 -6.89
CA LYS A 11 8.90 -9.07 -8.35
C LYS A 11 7.95 -10.14 -8.88
N SER A 12 8.17 -11.39 -8.48
CA SER A 12 7.30 -12.51 -8.82
C SER A 12 5.84 -12.25 -8.40
N ARG A 13 5.62 -11.64 -7.23
CA ARG A 13 4.27 -11.29 -6.76
C ARG A 13 3.61 -10.24 -7.64
N LEU A 14 4.32 -9.19 -8.03
CA LEU A 14 3.79 -8.13 -8.89
C LEU A 14 3.44 -8.65 -10.28
N GLU A 15 4.30 -9.51 -10.86
CA GLU A 15 4.04 -10.17 -12.14
C GLU A 15 2.82 -11.09 -12.06
N LEU A 16 2.67 -11.88 -10.99
CA LEU A 16 1.48 -12.71 -10.78
C LEU A 16 0.18 -11.90 -10.69
N HIS A 17 0.22 -10.75 -10.01
CA HIS A 17 -0.92 -9.85 -9.96
C HIS A 17 -1.20 -9.28 -11.35
N ASN A 18 -0.17 -8.80 -12.06
CA ASN A 18 -0.29 -8.15 -13.36
C ASN A 18 -0.65 -9.08 -14.52
N THR A 19 -0.32 -10.37 -14.40
CA THR A 19 -0.73 -11.41 -15.36
C THR A 19 -2.18 -11.85 -15.19
N GLY A 20 -2.93 -11.26 -14.24
CA GLY A 20 -4.35 -11.53 -14.04
C GLY A 20 -4.67 -12.95 -13.52
N LYS A 21 -3.66 -13.67 -13.04
CA LYS A 21 -3.79 -15.04 -12.48
C LYS A 21 -4.53 -15.06 -11.14
N VAL A 22 -4.71 -13.90 -10.51
CA VAL A 22 -5.41 -13.73 -9.23
C VAL A 22 -6.79 -13.11 -9.47
N ARG A 23 -7.87 -13.89 -9.22
CA ARG A 23 -9.27 -13.49 -9.44
C ARG A 23 -9.63 -12.14 -8.81
N SER A 24 -9.16 -11.87 -7.60
CA SER A 24 -9.49 -10.64 -6.84
C SER A 24 -8.75 -9.39 -7.32
N THR A 25 -7.63 -9.54 -8.03
CA THR A 25 -6.81 -8.41 -8.50
C THR A 25 -6.92 -8.18 -10.01
N LYS A 26 -7.51 -9.14 -10.74
CA LYS A 26 -7.75 -9.08 -12.19
C LYS A 26 -8.57 -7.87 -12.67
N PRO A 27 -9.63 -7.40 -11.96
CA PRO A 27 -10.45 -6.27 -12.45
C PRO A 27 -9.75 -4.91 -12.41
N HIS A 28 -8.61 -4.79 -11.74
CA HIS A 28 -7.98 -3.49 -11.43
C HIS A 28 -6.55 -3.38 -11.97
N LEU A 29 -6.28 -4.12 -13.05
CA LEU A 29 -5.02 -4.08 -13.77
C LEU A 29 -4.86 -2.76 -14.55
N PRO A 30 -3.63 -2.20 -14.66
CA PRO A 30 -2.36 -2.70 -14.12
C PRO A 30 -2.09 -2.28 -12.67
N TRP A 31 -1.50 -3.16 -11.86
CA TRP A 31 -1.00 -2.84 -10.53
C TRP A 31 0.37 -2.18 -10.61
N LYS A 32 0.50 -1.04 -9.93
CA LYS A 32 1.77 -0.32 -9.76
C LYS A 32 2.24 -0.47 -8.32
N LEU A 33 3.51 -0.82 -8.14
CA LEU A 33 4.14 -0.79 -6.83
C LEU A 33 4.35 0.67 -6.40
N ILE A 34 3.77 1.05 -5.26
CA ILE A 34 3.89 2.41 -4.69
C ILE A 34 4.88 2.44 -3.53
N TRP A 35 4.91 1.40 -2.70
CA TRP A 35 5.78 1.29 -1.55
C TRP A 35 6.08 -0.18 -1.24
N TYR A 36 7.28 -0.47 -0.72
CA TYR A 36 7.63 -1.75 -0.14
C TYR A 36 8.55 -1.55 1.07
N GLY A 37 8.54 -2.53 1.98
CA GLY A 37 9.43 -2.58 3.14
C GLY A 37 10.08 -3.96 3.23
N GLY A 38 11.35 -3.98 3.62
CA GLY A 38 12.08 -5.22 3.90
C GLY A 38 11.99 -5.58 5.38
N PHE A 39 11.80 -6.87 5.67
CA PHE A 39 11.78 -7.41 7.02
C PHE A 39 12.74 -8.59 7.10
N THR A 40 13.37 -8.75 8.26
CA THR A 40 14.28 -9.86 8.56
C THR A 40 13.55 -11.19 8.66
N THR A 41 12.32 -11.20 9.19
CA THR A 41 11.52 -12.41 9.35
C THR A 41 10.16 -12.31 8.66
N GLY A 42 9.63 -13.46 8.24
CA GLY A 42 8.28 -13.54 7.67
C GLY A 42 7.19 -13.18 8.69
N LYS A 43 7.46 -13.35 9.99
CA LYS A 43 6.54 -12.97 11.06
C LYS A 43 6.39 -11.45 11.15
N GLU A 44 7.50 -10.71 11.17
CA GLU A 44 7.48 -9.24 11.19
C GLU A 44 6.76 -8.67 9.97
N ALA A 45 7.01 -9.22 8.78
CA ALA A 45 6.31 -8.81 7.56
C ALA A 45 4.80 -9.03 7.66
N ARG A 46 4.37 -10.15 8.25
CA ARG A 46 2.95 -10.49 8.43
C ARG A 46 2.29 -9.63 9.50
N ASP A 47 2.97 -9.38 10.62
CA ASP A 47 2.46 -8.53 11.70
C ASP A 47 2.27 -7.09 11.19
N PHE A 48 3.22 -6.59 10.38
CA PHE A 48 3.10 -5.30 9.73
C PHE A 48 1.96 -5.27 8.69
N GLU A 49 1.82 -6.31 7.87
CA GLU A 49 0.69 -6.43 6.92
C GLU A 49 -0.67 -6.39 7.65
N LEU A 50 -0.80 -7.14 8.75
CA LEU A 50 -2.00 -7.17 9.57
C LEU A 50 -2.28 -5.78 10.16
N TYR A 51 -1.25 -5.11 10.68
CA TYR A 51 -1.36 -3.74 11.14
C TYR A 51 -1.87 -2.80 10.03
N LEU A 52 -1.30 -2.84 8.83
CA LEU A 52 -1.72 -1.99 7.70
C LEU A 52 -3.17 -2.24 7.26
N LYS A 53 -3.73 -3.42 7.54
CA LYS A 53 -5.13 -3.75 7.24
C LYS A 53 -6.12 -3.19 8.27
N THR A 54 -5.66 -2.79 9.45
CA THR A 54 -6.48 -2.12 10.47
C THR A 54 -6.88 -0.70 10.06
N GLY A 55 -7.86 -0.09 10.74
CA GLY A 55 -8.27 1.28 10.45
C GLY A 55 -7.16 2.31 10.67
N SER A 56 -6.44 2.21 11.80
CA SER A 56 -5.30 3.09 12.11
C SER A 56 -4.11 2.84 11.18
N GLY A 57 -3.82 1.58 10.84
CA GLY A 57 -2.77 1.24 9.88
C GLY A 57 -3.04 1.76 8.47
N LYS A 58 -4.29 1.72 8.00
CA LYS A 58 -4.68 2.34 6.72
C LYS A 58 -4.45 3.85 6.73
N ALA A 59 -4.86 4.53 7.81
CA ALA A 59 -4.63 5.98 7.95
C ALA A 59 -3.13 6.32 7.96
N PHE A 60 -2.32 5.51 8.66
CA PHE A 60 -0.87 5.62 8.64
C PHE A 60 -0.30 5.45 7.21
N ALA A 61 -0.68 4.37 6.51
CA ALA A 61 -0.21 4.10 5.15
C ALA A 61 -0.55 5.25 4.19
N TYR A 62 -1.79 5.76 4.27
CA TYR A 62 -2.24 6.85 3.40
C TYR A 62 -1.47 8.14 3.64
N LYS A 63 -1.12 8.41 4.89
CA LYS A 63 -0.40 9.63 5.28
C LYS A 63 1.10 9.55 5.06
N ARG A 64 1.70 8.36 5.19
CA ARG A 64 3.17 8.21 5.29
C ARG A 64 3.79 7.39 4.16
N LEU A 65 3.05 6.46 3.57
CA LEU A 65 3.57 5.51 2.57
C LEU A 65 3.02 5.76 1.16
N LEU A 66 1.86 6.41 1.03
CA LEU A 66 1.17 6.62 -0.24
C LEU A 66 1.05 8.10 -0.59
N ASP A 67 2.06 8.63 -1.28
CA ASP A 67 2.04 10.01 -1.80
C ASP A 67 0.85 10.26 -2.76
N VAL A 68 0.46 9.22 -3.52
CA VAL A 68 -0.67 9.29 -4.46
C VAL A 68 -2.02 9.44 -3.75
N ALA A 69 -2.18 8.87 -2.55
CA ALA A 69 -3.40 9.02 -1.77
C ALA A 69 -3.58 10.48 -1.31
N LEU A 70 -2.48 11.12 -0.89
CA LEU A 70 -2.46 12.51 -0.49
C LEU A 70 -2.86 13.43 -1.64
N LYS A 71 -2.31 13.24 -2.85
CA LYS A 71 -2.65 14.06 -4.03
C LYS A 71 -4.15 14.02 -4.36
N LYS A 72 -4.77 12.84 -4.29
CA LYS A 72 -6.22 12.69 -4.50
C LYS A 72 -7.03 13.41 -3.42
N ASP A 73 -6.63 13.29 -2.16
CA ASP A 73 -7.30 13.96 -1.04
C ASP A 73 -7.21 15.49 -1.14
N PHE A 74 -6.06 16.04 -1.56
CA PHE A 74 -5.91 17.48 -1.81
C PHE A 74 -6.78 17.96 -2.99
N SER A 75 -6.86 17.17 -4.07
CA SER A 75 -7.73 17.49 -5.22
C SER A 75 -9.23 17.41 -4.91
N ALA A 76 -9.62 16.55 -3.95
CA ALA A 76 -11.00 16.36 -3.50
C ALA A 76 -11.40 17.32 -2.37
N GLY A 77 -10.59 18.35 -2.08
CA GLY A 77 -10.93 19.42 -1.14
C GLY A 77 -10.64 19.12 0.34
N ARG A 78 -9.90 18.06 0.70
CA ARG A 78 -9.41 17.90 2.08
C ARG A 78 -8.29 18.90 2.34
N LYS A 79 -8.63 20.05 2.93
CA LYS A 79 -7.69 21.04 3.44
C LYS A 79 -7.08 20.60 4.77
N SER A 80 -6.13 19.67 4.75
CA SER A 80 -5.16 19.61 5.85
C SER A 80 -3.76 19.56 5.26
N SER A 81 -3.15 20.74 5.15
CA SER A 81 -1.72 20.85 4.86
C SER A 81 -0.96 19.98 5.87
N PRO A 82 0.07 19.20 5.49
CA PRO A 82 0.97 18.62 6.47
C PRO A 82 1.61 19.82 7.18
N LYS A 83 1.25 20.08 8.44
CA LYS A 83 2.02 21.02 9.25
C LYS A 83 3.44 20.47 9.27
N SER A 84 4.33 21.11 8.52
CA SER A 84 5.78 21.01 8.73
C SER A 84 5.99 21.33 10.20
N LYS A 85 6.29 20.32 11.00
CA LYS A 85 6.82 20.57 12.34
C LYS A 85 8.28 20.91 12.13
N THR A 86 8.56 22.21 12.16
CA THR A 86 9.88 22.75 12.49
C THR A 86 10.23 22.36 13.92
#